data_AF-A0A0H5S8J9-F1
#
_entry.id   AF-A0A0H5S8J9-F1
#
_cell.length_a   1.000
_cell.length_b   1.000
_cell.length_c   1.000
_cell.angle_alpha   90.00
_cell.angle_beta   90.00
_cell.angle_gamma   90.00
#
_symmetry.space_group_name_H-M   'P 1'
#
loop_
_entity.id
_entity.type
_entity.pdbx_description
1 polymer ?
#
loop_
_entity_poly.entity_id
_entity_poly.type
_entity_poly.pdbx_seq_one_letter_code
_entity_poly.pdbx_strand_id
1 'polypeptide(L)'
;MYGFFNQPTIHRQSKPYYARSAVSSSSSVTFQRRGVLLIDDIQFTVGALDPKLFRMILERFSNWRESGSSSWWVKLHTHLRQTLILDGTSSYSDSKIVEKYAHYEEIIKEYENLKVIQTMKPHECDKNKNDANILLKCLSHIANTNRKCAMIYLTDMSKDSSVGKQITCTGFEIYRSVELLKKFDI
;
A
#
# COMPACT_ATOMS: atom_id res chain seq x y z
N MET A 1 41.34 6.08 -48.13
CA MET A 1 41.41 5.19 -46.94
C MET A 1 42.83 5.26 -46.41
N TYR A 2 43.21 5.67 -45.20
CA TYR A 2 42.63 6.11 -43.90
C TYR A 2 43.49 7.33 -43.46
N GLY A 3 43.09 8.38 -42.76
CA GLY A 3 42.01 8.58 -41.80
C GLY A 3 42.55 8.73 -40.36
N PHE A 4 43.20 9.84 -40.01
CA PHE A 4 43.45 10.23 -38.61
C PHE A 4 43.36 11.76 -38.43
N PHE A 5 42.25 12.20 -37.84
CA PHE A 5 41.98 13.57 -37.40
C PHE A 5 42.57 13.76 -35.99
N ASN A 6 43.47 14.73 -35.84
CA ASN A 6 43.85 15.25 -34.52
C ASN A 6 42.73 16.15 -33.98
N GLN A 7 42.26 15.84 -32.76
CA GLN A 7 41.30 16.63 -31.99
C GLN A 7 41.85 18.03 -31.68
N PRO A 8 41.03 19.10 -31.72
CA PRO A 8 41.36 20.34 -31.05
C PRO A 8 40.96 20.27 -29.57
N THR A 9 41.90 20.64 -28.70
CA THR A 9 41.75 20.73 -27.25
C THR A 9 40.73 21.82 -26.89
N ILE A 10 39.49 21.44 -26.60
CA ILE A 10 38.47 22.39 -26.13
C ILE A 10 38.68 22.67 -24.64
N HIS A 11 39.12 23.89 -24.35
CA HIS A 11 39.23 24.45 -23.01
C HIS A 11 37.84 24.42 -22.34
N ARG A 12 37.62 23.50 -21.39
CA ARG A 12 36.39 23.47 -20.58
C ARG A 12 36.37 24.70 -19.66
N GLN A 13 35.58 25.71 -20.02
CA GLN A 13 35.17 26.75 -19.09
C GLN A 13 34.42 26.10 -17.91
N SER A 14 34.76 26.51 -16.69
CA SER A 14 34.10 26.09 -15.46
C SER A 14 32.64 26.56 -15.46
N LYS A 15 31.70 25.61 -15.31
CA LYS A 15 30.28 25.91 -15.10
C LYS A 15 30.09 26.73 -13.82
N PRO A 16 29.21 27.76 -13.80
CA PRO A 16 28.93 28.49 -12.58
C PRO A 16 28.20 27.61 -11.57
N TYR A 17 28.73 27.58 -10.35
CA TYR A 17 28.17 26.89 -9.20
C TYR A 17 26.95 27.68 -8.71
N TYR A 18 25.73 27.24 -9.05
CA TYR A 18 24.54 27.77 -8.40
C TYR A 18 24.42 27.10 -7.04
N ALA A 19 24.69 27.87 -5.98
CA ALA A 19 24.33 27.50 -4.62
C ALA A 19 22.81 27.26 -4.58
N ARG A 20 22.43 26.00 -4.37
CA ARG A 20 21.02 25.63 -4.19
C ARG A 20 20.58 26.16 -2.84
N SER A 21 19.96 27.33 -2.86
CA SER A 21 19.28 27.90 -1.70
C SER A 21 18.38 26.83 -1.08
N ALA A 22 18.58 26.57 0.20
CA ALA A 22 17.66 25.83 1.04
C ALA A 22 16.36 26.64 1.14
N VAL A 23 15.44 26.40 0.22
CA VAL A 23 14.14 27.07 0.22
C VAL A 23 13.16 26.20 0.99
N SER A 24 12.91 26.67 2.20
CA SER A 24 11.66 26.62 2.96
C SER A 24 10.84 25.32 2.87
N SER A 25 10.82 24.65 4.01
CA SER A 25 9.73 23.81 4.50
C SER A 25 8.39 24.56 4.42
N SER A 26 7.74 24.49 3.27
CA SER A 26 6.30 24.71 3.13
C SER A 26 5.62 23.36 3.27
N SER A 27 4.75 23.22 4.26
CA SER A 27 3.92 22.06 4.58
C SER A 27 2.82 21.81 3.55
N SER A 28 3.18 21.65 2.28
CA SER A 28 2.31 20.94 1.36
C SER A 28 2.62 19.46 1.55
N VAL A 29 1.63 18.71 2.03
CA VAL A 29 1.63 17.25 1.86
C VAL A 29 1.73 17.07 0.36
N THR A 30 2.92 16.84 -0.17
CA THR A 30 3.08 16.44 -1.57
C THR A 30 2.30 15.16 -1.68
N PHE A 31 1.10 15.26 -2.25
CA PHE A 31 0.25 14.10 -2.49
C PHE A 31 1.10 13.14 -3.30
N GLN A 32 1.60 12.10 -2.65
CA GLN A 32 2.50 11.19 -3.34
C GLN A 32 1.63 10.50 -4.38
N ARG A 33 1.87 10.86 -5.64
CA ARG A 33 1.16 10.32 -6.81
C ARG A 33 1.37 8.82 -6.95
N ARG A 34 2.17 8.17 -6.10
CA ARG A 34 2.39 6.73 -6.09
C ARG A 34 2.35 6.25 -4.66
N GLY A 35 1.59 5.19 -4.41
CA GLY A 35 1.46 4.64 -3.07
C GLY A 35 0.97 3.21 -3.07
N VAL A 36 1.23 2.53 -1.96
CA VAL A 36 0.73 1.20 -1.65
C VAL A 36 -0.09 1.31 -0.37
N LEU A 37 -1.35 0.91 -0.45
CA LEU A 37 -2.19 0.67 0.72
C LEU A 37 -2.22 -0.84 0.95
N LEU A 38 -1.59 -1.32 2.01
CA LEU A 38 -1.73 -2.70 2.46
C LEU A 38 -2.78 -2.74 3.57
N ILE A 39 -3.79 -3.59 3.41
CA ILE A 39 -4.82 -3.78 4.44
C ILE A 39 -4.52 -5.07 5.19
N ASP A 40 -4.47 -4.99 6.51
CA ASP A 40 -4.29 -6.13 7.39
C ASP A 40 -5.48 -7.08 7.28
N ASP A 41 -5.23 -8.39 7.09
CA ASP A 41 -6.26 -9.42 6.98
C ASP A 41 -7.20 -9.46 8.20
N ILE A 42 -6.70 -9.05 9.37
CA ILE A 42 -7.48 -8.97 10.61
C ILE A 42 -8.68 -8.04 10.45
N GLN A 43 -8.56 -6.98 9.64
CA GLN A 43 -9.64 -6.03 9.39
C GLN A 43 -10.88 -6.70 8.77
N PHE A 44 -10.66 -7.72 7.93
CA PHE A 44 -11.71 -8.47 7.28
C PHE A 44 -12.19 -9.63 8.14
N THR A 45 -11.26 -10.42 8.70
CA THR A 45 -11.56 -11.64 9.46
C THR A 45 -12.23 -11.37 10.81
N VAL A 46 -12.03 -10.20 11.41
CA VAL A 46 -12.79 -9.77 12.59
C VAL A 46 -14.03 -8.93 12.19
N GLY A 47 -14.17 -8.61 10.90
CA GLY A 47 -15.28 -7.80 10.38
C GLY A 47 -15.24 -6.35 10.85
N ALA A 48 -14.07 -5.84 11.23
CA ALA A 48 -13.85 -4.49 11.76
C ALA A 48 -13.99 -3.41 10.67
N LEU A 49 -13.55 -3.70 9.44
CA LEU A 49 -13.69 -2.78 8.31
C LEU A 49 -15.05 -2.94 7.63
N ASP A 50 -15.97 -1.99 7.79
CA ASP A 50 -17.28 -2.07 7.15
C ASP A 50 -17.19 -2.27 5.61
N PRO A 51 -17.97 -3.18 5.00
CA PRO A 51 -17.93 -3.42 3.55
C PRO A 51 -18.21 -2.17 2.70
N LYS A 52 -19.10 -1.28 3.14
CA LYS A 52 -19.39 -0.02 2.42
C LYS A 52 -18.18 0.89 2.47
N LEU A 53 -17.54 0.98 3.63
CA LEU A 53 -16.31 1.75 3.80
C LEU A 53 -15.17 1.18 2.95
N PHE A 54 -15.00 -0.15 2.93
CA PHE A 54 -14.03 -0.79 2.07
C PHE A 54 -14.27 -0.45 0.60
N ARG A 55 -15.52 -0.53 0.11
CA ARG A 55 -15.87 -0.12 -1.25
C ARG A 55 -15.54 1.35 -1.50
N MET A 56 -15.94 2.27 -0.63
CA MET A 56 -15.62 3.70 -0.78
C MET A 56 -14.12 3.97 -0.90
N ILE A 57 -13.31 3.26 -0.10
CA ILE A 57 -11.84 3.33 -0.19
C ILE A 57 -11.38 2.92 -1.59
N LEU A 58 -11.86 1.79 -2.10
CA LEU A 58 -11.47 1.29 -3.42
C LEU A 58 -11.96 2.18 -4.57
N GLU A 59 -13.18 2.70 -4.49
CA GLU A 59 -13.74 3.66 -5.46
C GLU A 59 -12.84 4.89 -5.58
N ARG A 60 -12.39 5.43 -4.44
CA ARG A 60 -11.46 6.57 -4.43
C ARG A 60 -10.17 6.26 -5.19
N PHE A 61 -9.56 5.12 -4.91
CA PHE A 61 -8.33 4.69 -5.59
C PHE A 61 -8.56 4.37 -7.07
N SER A 62 -9.74 3.84 -7.43
CA SER A 62 -10.14 3.60 -8.83
C SER A 62 -10.21 4.92 -9.60
N ASN A 63 -10.95 5.90 -9.07
CA ASN A 63 -11.12 7.22 -9.67
C ASN A 63 -9.77 7.94 -9.88
N TRP A 64 -8.88 7.84 -8.89
CA TRP A 64 -7.52 8.38 -9.03
C TRP A 64 -6.72 7.72 -10.13
N ARG A 65 -6.84 6.40 -10.27
CA ARG A 65 -6.16 5.68 -11.34
C ARG A 65 -6.71 6.06 -12.71
N GLU A 66 -8.03 6.14 -12.87
CA GLU A 66 -8.67 6.55 -14.13
C GLU A 66 -8.28 7.96 -14.55
N SER A 67 -8.12 8.88 -13.59
CA SER A 67 -7.64 10.24 -13.85
C SER A 67 -6.19 10.32 -14.34
N GLY A 68 -5.43 9.21 -14.28
CA GLY A 68 -4.00 9.15 -14.64
C GLY A 68 -3.07 9.95 -13.73
N SER A 69 -3.61 10.64 -12.72
CA SER A 69 -2.89 11.56 -11.85
C SER A 69 -2.12 10.86 -10.73
N SER A 70 -2.59 9.67 -10.32
CA SER A 70 -2.02 8.90 -9.21
C SER A 70 -2.07 7.39 -9.47
N SER A 71 -0.99 6.70 -9.14
CA SER A 71 -0.81 5.25 -9.25
C SER A 71 -0.73 4.66 -7.85
N TRP A 72 -1.89 4.41 -7.26
CA TRP A 72 -2.00 3.69 -6.00
C TRP A 72 -2.39 2.24 -6.24
N TRP A 73 -1.85 1.36 -5.40
CA TRP A 73 -2.19 -0.06 -5.38
C TRP A 73 -2.71 -0.44 -4.00
N VAL A 74 -3.88 -1.08 -3.98
CA VAL A 74 -4.39 -1.70 -2.76
C VAL A 74 -3.92 -3.14 -2.75
N LYS A 75 -3.09 -3.50 -1.78
CA LYS A 75 -2.58 -4.86 -1.61
C LYS A 75 -3.34 -5.57 -0.52
N LEU A 76 -3.66 -6.84 -0.77
CA LEU A 76 -4.28 -7.78 0.16
C LEU A 76 -3.40 -9.02 0.27
N HIS A 77 -3.35 -9.67 1.43
CA HIS A 77 -2.60 -10.92 1.54
C HIS A 77 -3.34 -12.06 0.81
N THR A 78 -2.57 -13.01 0.28
CA THR A 78 -3.11 -14.14 -0.50
C THR A 78 -4.08 -15.01 0.31
N HIS A 79 -3.85 -15.13 1.62
CA HIS A 79 -4.62 -16.01 2.49
C HIS A 79 -5.95 -15.40 2.95
N LEU A 80 -6.20 -14.12 2.68
CA LEU A 80 -7.45 -13.47 3.03
C LEU A 80 -8.64 -14.22 2.44
N ARG A 81 -8.62 -14.48 1.12
CA ARG A 81 -9.72 -15.16 0.43
C ARG A 81 -9.96 -16.58 0.94
N GLN A 82 -8.89 -17.31 1.23
CA GLN A 82 -9.01 -18.65 1.80
C GLN A 82 -9.73 -18.60 3.15
N THR A 83 -9.40 -17.62 3.99
CA THR A 83 -10.06 -17.42 5.28
C THR A 83 -11.50 -16.96 5.12
N LEU A 84 -11.80 -16.02 4.22
CA LEU A 84 -13.18 -15.57 3.95
C LEU A 84 -14.09 -16.73 3.50
N ILE A 85 -13.59 -17.64 2.66
CA ILE A 85 -14.35 -18.79 2.15
C ILE A 85 -14.50 -19.88 3.22
N LEU A 86 -13.41 -20.23 3.93
CA LEU A 86 -13.42 -21.28 4.95
C LEU A 86 -14.24 -20.87 6.19
N ASP A 87 -14.07 -19.64 6.66
CA ASP A 87 -14.79 -19.18 7.85
C ASP A 87 -16.26 -18.87 7.51
N GLY A 88 -16.55 -18.46 6.28
CA GLY A 88 -17.92 -18.31 5.78
C GLY A 88 -18.67 -19.64 5.58
N THR A 89 -17.96 -20.77 5.50
CA THR A 89 -18.56 -22.12 5.41
C THR A 89 -18.52 -22.90 6.73
N SER A 90 -17.69 -22.48 7.68
CA SER A 90 -17.70 -22.99 9.05
C SER A 90 -18.96 -22.53 9.80
N SER A 91 -19.47 -23.32 10.74
CA SER A 91 -20.64 -22.98 11.55
C SER A 91 -20.35 -21.90 12.61
N TYR A 92 -19.62 -20.85 12.23
CA TYR A 92 -19.38 -19.69 13.09
C TYR A 92 -20.73 -19.05 13.41
N SER A 93 -21.00 -18.90 14.70
CA SER A 93 -22.30 -18.58 15.27
C SER A 93 -22.78 -17.13 15.06
N ASP A 94 -22.05 -16.32 14.27
CA ASP A 94 -22.41 -14.92 13.98
C ASP A 94 -22.74 -14.74 12.50
N SER A 95 -24.03 -14.89 12.18
CA SER A 95 -24.56 -14.77 10.82
C SER A 95 -24.21 -13.43 10.16
N LYS A 96 -24.06 -12.35 10.95
CA LYS A 96 -23.72 -11.03 10.43
C LYS A 96 -22.29 -10.95 9.91
N ILE A 97 -21.36 -11.71 10.51
CA ILE A 97 -19.97 -11.78 10.05
C ILE A 97 -19.87 -12.57 8.75
N VAL A 98 -20.62 -13.67 8.63
CA VAL A 98 -20.66 -14.50 7.42
C VAL A 98 -21.22 -13.70 6.22
N GLU A 99 -22.28 -12.91 6.44
CA GLU A 99 -22.80 -11.98 5.41
C GLU A 99 -21.73 -10.98 4.96
N LYS A 100 -20.97 -10.40 5.90
CA LYS A 100 -19.87 -9.48 5.55
C LYS A 100 -18.79 -10.17 4.71
N TYR A 101 -18.47 -11.44 4.96
CA TYR A 101 -17.46 -12.16 4.17
C TYR A 101 -17.86 -12.33 2.71
N ALA A 102 -19.13 -12.64 2.45
CA ALA A 102 -19.65 -12.70 1.08
C ALA A 102 -19.51 -11.34 0.38
N HIS A 103 -19.87 -10.25 1.07
CA HIS A 103 -19.72 -8.90 0.54
C HIS A 103 -18.25 -8.51 0.29
N TYR A 104 -17.32 -8.86 1.19
CA TYR A 104 -15.91 -8.61 0.93
C TYR A 104 -15.43 -9.36 -0.31
N GLU A 105 -15.80 -10.63 -0.48
CA GLU A 105 -15.35 -11.41 -1.63
C GLU A 105 -15.91 -10.86 -2.96
N GLU A 106 -17.17 -10.41 -2.97
CA GLU A 106 -17.77 -9.71 -4.12
C GLU A 106 -16.99 -8.43 -4.47
N ILE A 107 -16.73 -7.57 -3.47
CA ILE A 107 -15.98 -6.33 -3.66
C ILE A 107 -14.54 -6.64 -4.12
N ILE A 108 -13.86 -7.60 -3.52
CA ILE A 108 -12.49 -7.96 -3.91
C ILE A 108 -12.45 -8.42 -5.37
N LYS A 109 -13.39 -9.28 -5.80
CA LYS A 109 -13.47 -9.73 -7.21
C LYS A 109 -13.70 -8.57 -8.17
N GLU A 110 -14.62 -7.68 -7.85
CA GLU A 110 -14.93 -6.49 -8.66
C GLU A 110 -13.67 -5.63 -8.87
N TYR A 111 -13.01 -5.23 -7.78
CA TYR A 111 -11.89 -4.30 -7.83
C TYR A 111 -10.55 -4.94 -8.24
N GLU A 112 -10.41 -6.26 -8.17
CA GLU A 112 -9.34 -7.00 -8.84
C GLU A 112 -9.49 -6.95 -10.37
N ASN A 113 -10.71 -7.10 -10.89
CA ASN A 113 -10.97 -6.99 -12.34
C ASN A 113 -10.66 -5.59 -12.87
N LEU A 114 -10.94 -4.56 -12.07
CA LEU A 114 -10.54 -3.17 -12.32
C LEU A 114 -9.04 -2.91 -12.08
N LYS A 115 -8.29 -3.94 -11.66
CA LYS A 115 -6.87 -3.93 -11.32
C LYS A 115 -6.51 -3.02 -10.14
N VAL A 116 -7.48 -2.46 -9.42
CA VAL A 116 -7.25 -1.57 -8.26
C VAL A 116 -6.63 -2.35 -7.11
N ILE A 117 -7.18 -3.55 -6.86
CA ILE A 117 -6.63 -4.50 -5.91
C ILE A 117 -5.56 -5.35 -6.59
N GLN A 118 -4.47 -5.59 -5.86
CA GLN A 118 -3.45 -6.56 -6.17
C GLN A 118 -3.31 -7.53 -5.01
N THR A 119 -3.86 -8.74 -5.16
CA THR A 119 -3.59 -9.83 -4.22
C THR A 119 -2.11 -10.22 -4.31
N MET A 120 -1.43 -10.19 -3.16
CA MET A 120 -0.02 -10.55 -3.07
C MET A 120 0.18 -12.02 -3.44
N LYS A 121 1.35 -12.36 -3.96
CA LYS A 121 1.67 -13.76 -4.28
C LYS A 121 2.16 -14.50 -3.03
N PRO A 122 1.99 -15.84 -2.93
CA PRO A 122 2.44 -16.62 -1.78
C PRO A 122 3.92 -16.45 -1.42
N HIS A 123 4.79 -16.16 -2.40
CA HIS A 123 6.22 -15.93 -2.15
C HIS A 123 6.54 -14.50 -1.68
N GLU A 124 5.58 -13.56 -1.80
CA GLU A 124 5.72 -12.20 -1.27
C GLU A 124 5.39 -12.15 0.23
N CYS A 125 4.57 -13.09 0.71
CA CYS A 125 4.19 -13.23 2.11
C CYS A 125 3.93 -14.71 2.46
N ASP A 126 4.82 -15.33 3.23
CA ASP A 126 4.75 -16.76 3.56
C ASP A 126 3.77 -17.07 4.72
N LYS A 127 3.37 -18.34 4.82
CA LYS A 127 2.11 -18.87 5.39
C LYS A 127 1.83 -18.71 6.89
N ASN A 128 2.75 -18.26 7.72
CA ASN A 128 2.52 -18.25 9.17
C ASN A 128 2.00 -16.89 9.68
N LYS A 129 0.67 -16.75 9.66
CA LYS A 129 -0.10 -15.53 10.03
C LYS A 129 0.18 -14.98 11.43
N ASN A 130 0.68 -15.80 12.35
CA ASN A 130 0.88 -15.41 13.76
C ASN A 130 2.34 -15.04 14.10
N ASP A 131 3.25 -15.07 13.13
CA ASP A 131 4.64 -14.67 13.36
C ASP A 131 4.85 -13.21 12.91
N ALA A 132 4.98 -12.31 13.88
CA ALA A 132 5.29 -10.90 13.64
C ALA A 132 6.55 -10.73 12.77
N ASN A 133 7.51 -11.66 12.84
CA ASN A 133 8.71 -11.60 12.00
C ASN A 133 8.40 -11.82 10.52
N ILE A 134 7.42 -12.68 10.20
CA ILE A 134 7.01 -12.93 8.81
C ILE A 134 6.30 -11.71 8.24
N LEU A 135 5.40 -11.10 9.03
CA LEU A 135 4.77 -9.83 8.66
C LEU A 135 5.82 -8.76 8.36
N LEU A 136 6.78 -8.56 9.27
CA LEU A 136 7.83 -7.54 9.09
C LEU A 136 8.73 -7.81 7.89
N LYS A 137 9.04 -9.08 7.60
CA LYS A 137 9.77 -9.47 6.37
C LYS A 137 8.98 -9.11 5.12
N CYS A 138 7.67 -9.39 5.11
CA CYS A 138 6.79 -9.03 4.00
C CYS A 138 6.75 -7.51 3.80
N LEU A 139 6.47 -6.75 4.86
CA LEU A 139 6.45 -5.29 4.81
C LEU A 139 7.79 -4.71 4.31
N SER A 140 8.91 -5.22 4.84
CA SER A 140 10.24 -4.82 4.40
C SER A 140 10.49 -5.12 2.91
N HIS A 141 10.01 -6.25 2.40
CA HIS A 141 10.10 -6.59 0.98
C HIS A 141 9.27 -5.63 0.12
N ILE A 142 8.03 -5.33 0.52
CA ILE A 142 7.17 -4.39 -0.21
C ILE A 142 7.80 -2.99 -0.18
N ALA A 143 8.31 -2.52 0.96
CA ALA A 143 8.96 -1.22 1.07
C ALA A 143 10.20 -1.13 0.17
N ASN A 144 11.02 -2.19 0.13
CA ASN A 144 12.20 -2.24 -0.72
C ASN A 144 11.88 -2.24 -2.22
N THR A 145 10.80 -2.91 -2.63
CA THR A 145 10.35 -2.90 -4.03
C THR A 145 9.66 -1.59 -4.41
N ASN A 146 9.21 -0.79 -3.44
CA ASN A 146 8.43 0.43 -3.63
C ASN A 146 9.06 1.68 -2.99
N ARG A 147 10.39 1.80 -2.96
CA ARG A 147 11.15 2.87 -2.25
C ARG A 147 10.76 4.33 -2.54
N LYS A 148 10.01 4.59 -3.62
CA LYS A 148 9.56 5.94 -4.01
C LYS A 148 8.06 6.16 -3.81
N CYS A 149 7.37 5.20 -3.23
CA CYS A 149 5.92 5.21 -3.02
C CYS A 149 5.60 5.52 -1.57
N ALA A 150 4.45 6.13 -1.34
CA ALA A 150 3.85 6.18 0.00
C ALA A 150 3.48 4.76 0.40
N MET A 151 3.68 4.41 1.66
CA MET A 151 3.39 3.08 2.17
C MET A 151 2.45 3.24 3.35
N ILE A 152 1.23 2.73 3.23
CA ILE A 152 0.21 2.78 4.28
C ILE A 152 -0.15 1.36 4.68
N TYR A 153 -0.21 1.12 5.99
CA TYR A 153 -0.69 -0.11 6.58
C TYR A 153 -1.98 0.17 7.35
N LEU A 154 -3.10 -0.38 6.87
CA LEU A 154 -4.43 -0.20 7.47
C LEU A 154 -4.68 -1.31 8.49
N THR A 155 -4.73 -0.94 9.77
CA THR A 155 -4.92 -1.87 10.90
C THR A 155 -5.45 -1.11 12.13
N ASP A 156 -6.10 -1.82 13.06
CA ASP A 156 -6.53 -1.26 14.34
C ASP A 156 -5.38 -1.18 15.37
N MET A 157 -4.25 -1.82 15.08
CA MET A 157 -3.06 -1.79 15.94
C MET A 157 -2.59 -0.35 16.19
N SER A 158 -2.25 -0.04 17.45
CA SER A 158 -1.67 1.26 17.79
C SER A 158 -0.26 1.38 17.22
N LYS A 159 0.03 2.54 16.60
CA LYS A 159 1.38 2.91 16.14
C LYS A 159 2.43 2.90 17.28
N ASP A 160 1.99 3.15 18.51
CA ASP A 160 2.89 3.23 19.68
C ASP A 160 3.15 1.85 20.32
N SER A 161 2.44 0.81 19.88
CA SER A 161 2.67 -0.57 20.31
C SER A 161 4.03 -1.09 19.84
N SER A 162 4.54 -2.15 20.47
CA SER A 162 5.82 -2.78 20.06
C SER A 162 5.80 -3.18 18.58
N VAL A 163 4.72 -3.82 18.12
CA VAL A 163 4.55 -4.24 16.74
C VAL A 163 4.36 -3.02 15.82
N GLY A 164 3.58 -2.03 16.24
CA GLY A 164 3.37 -0.80 15.49
C GLY A 164 4.67 -0.05 15.20
N LYS A 165 5.55 0.09 16.21
CA LYS A 165 6.88 0.70 16.04
C LYS A 165 7.73 -0.08 15.04
N GLN A 166 7.72 -1.41 15.11
CA GLN A 166 8.47 -2.26 14.17
C GLN A 166 7.95 -2.13 12.74
N ILE A 167 6.64 -2.07 12.54
CA ILE A 167 6.01 -1.81 11.23
C ILE A 167 6.45 -0.44 10.71
N THR A 168 6.42 0.61 11.53
CA THR A 168 6.87 1.94 11.13
C THR A 168 8.35 1.97 10.74
N CYS A 169 9.21 1.19 11.40
CA CYS A 169 10.62 1.04 11.01
C CYS A 169 10.81 0.44 9.60
N THR A 170 9.82 -0.25 9.03
CA THR A 170 9.87 -0.74 7.64
C THR A 170 9.57 0.35 6.61
N GLY A 171 9.16 1.54 7.04
CA GLY A 171 8.79 2.68 6.19
C GLY A 171 7.28 2.80 5.93
N PHE A 172 6.45 1.97 6.57
CA PHE A 172 5.00 2.08 6.51
C PHE A 172 4.45 3.09 7.53
N GLU A 173 3.49 3.89 7.11
CA GLU A 173 2.67 4.67 8.01
C GLU A 173 1.42 3.85 8.41
N ILE A 174 1.18 3.72 9.71
CA ILE A 174 0.01 3.00 10.22
C ILE A 174 -1.18 3.95 10.29
N TYR A 175 -2.31 3.49 9.77
CA TYR A 175 -3.57 4.20 9.80
C TYR A 175 -4.69 3.30 10.29
N ARG A 176 -5.61 3.86 11.07
CA ARG A 176 -6.94 3.31 11.28
C ARG A 176 -7.89 3.75 10.17
N SER A 177 -9.01 3.04 10.02
CA SER A 177 -10.03 3.34 9.00
C SER A 177 -10.48 4.81 9.00
N VAL A 178 -10.81 5.36 10.17
CA VAL A 178 -11.22 6.77 10.33
C VAL A 178 -10.10 7.77 9.98
N GLU A 179 -8.85 7.42 10.26
CA GLU A 179 -7.70 8.27 9.95
C GLU A 179 -7.40 8.27 8.44
N LEU A 180 -7.58 7.12 7.81
CA LEU A 180 -7.44 6.95 6.36
C LEU A 180 -8.46 7.79 5.59
N LEU A 181 -9.72 7.78 6.03
CA LEU A 181 -10.79 8.60 5.48
C LEU A 181 -10.41 10.09 5.47
N LYS A 182 -9.96 10.60 6.62
CA LYS A 182 -9.52 11.99 6.76
C LYS A 182 -8.32 12.32 5.87
N LYS A 183 -7.37 11.39 5.73
CA LYS A 183 -6.16 11.61 4.92
C LYS A 183 -6.48 11.76 3.43
N PHE A 184 -7.47 11.02 2.96
CA PHE A 184 -7.76 10.91 1.53
C PHE A 184 -9.05 11.60 1.10
N ASP A 185 -9.73 12.26 2.04
CA ASP A 185 -10.99 12.95 1.81
C ASP A 185 -12.01 12.00 1.15
N ILE A 186 -12.24 10.88 1.85
CA ILE A 186 -13.17 9.79 1.49
C ILE A 186 -14.40 9.89 2.39
#